data_AF-A0A920RY38-F1
#
_entry.id   AF-A0A920RY38-F1
#
_cell.length_a   1.000
_cell.length_b   1.000
_cell.length_c   1.000
_cell.angle_alpha   90.00
_cell.angle_beta   90.00
_cell.angle_gamma   90.00
#
_symmetry.space_group_name_H-M   'P 1'
#
loop_
_entity.id
_entity.type
_entity.pdbx_description
1 polymer ?
#
loop_
_entity_poly.entity_id
_entity_poly.type
_entity_poly.pdbx_seq_one_letter_code
_entity_poly.pdbx_strand_id
1 'polypeptide(L)'
;MICQQEGYSRFGLLFSRNGKWEEDQIISSDYVNETFTPYWEFTPERFTDLNRGYSLHWWFSKNDDEGQIFNASGKFGQYIFVDRKNDVIFTRITKYFPTPGSKQDWGILERFNVKDIERFLKISRFLEAIGLLDMEDDIKTPNTRSEGESEEFYGNYPEIIDAMADLSRN
;
A
#
# COMPACT_ATOMS: atom_id res chain seq x y z
N MET A 1 -9.57 1.47 -0.50
CA MET A 1 -10.04 2.18 0.71
C MET A 1 -9.63 3.64 0.58
N ILE A 2 -10.53 4.59 0.83
CA ILE A 2 -10.21 6.03 0.79
C ILE A 2 -10.06 6.48 2.24
N CYS A 3 -8.89 7.01 2.60
CA CYS A 3 -8.66 7.60 3.92
C CYS A 3 -7.85 8.89 3.78
N GLN A 4 -7.96 9.77 4.77
CA GLN A 4 -7.06 10.92 4.88
C GLN A 4 -5.67 10.44 5.37
N GLN A 5 -4.63 11.23 5.11
CA GLN A 5 -3.26 10.91 5.51
C GLN A 5 -3.15 10.48 6.98
N GLU A 6 -3.84 11.21 7.86
CA GLU A 6 -3.88 10.92 9.29
C GLU A 6 -4.35 9.50 9.59
N GLY A 7 -5.38 8.99 8.90
CA GLY A 7 -5.90 7.66 9.16
C GLY A 7 -4.92 6.56 8.79
N TYR A 8 -4.14 6.75 7.72
CA TYR A 8 -3.06 5.84 7.36
C TYR A 8 -1.93 5.87 8.41
N SER A 9 -1.56 7.04 8.92
CA SER A 9 -0.57 7.15 9.99
C SER A 9 -1.05 6.54 11.30
N ARG A 10 -2.33 6.70 11.66
CA ARG A 10 -2.95 6.04 12.84
C ARG A 10 -2.95 4.52 12.68
N PHE A 11 -3.20 4.02 11.48
CA PHE A 11 -3.09 2.59 11.19
C PHE A 11 -1.66 2.08 11.38
N GLY A 12 -0.65 2.79 10.87
CA GLY A 12 0.75 2.48 11.14
C GLY A 12 1.07 2.49 12.64
N LEU A 13 0.57 3.49 13.37
CA LEU A 13 0.79 3.64 14.81
C LEU A 13 0.23 2.46 15.61
N LEU A 14 -0.93 1.91 15.24
CA LEU A 14 -1.47 0.69 15.84
C LEU A 14 -0.46 -0.47 15.73
N PHE A 15 0.13 -0.68 14.56
CA PHE A 15 1.11 -1.77 14.36
C PHE A 15 2.44 -1.49 15.06
N SER A 16 2.89 -0.22 15.13
CA SER A 16 4.04 0.16 15.97
C SER A 16 3.79 -0.14 17.46
N ARG A 17 2.57 0.09 17.95
CA ARG A 17 2.22 -0.04 19.37
C ARG A 17 1.58 -1.38 19.73
N ASN A 18 1.94 -2.45 19.02
CA ASN A 18 1.44 -3.81 19.28
C ASN A 18 -0.10 -3.90 19.34
N GLY A 19 -0.76 -3.13 18.48
CA GLY A 19 -2.21 -3.12 18.29
C GLY A 19 -2.99 -2.24 19.25
N LYS A 20 -2.30 -1.41 20.06
CA LYS A 20 -2.92 -0.52 21.03
C LYS A 20 -3.20 0.86 20.46
N TRP A 21 -4.38 1.38 20.78
CA TRP A 21 -4.70 2.80 20.67
C TRP A 21 -4.90 3.34 22.07
N GLU A 22 -4.02 4.25 22.51
CA GLU A 22 -3.98 4.67 23.91
C GLU A 22 -3.85 3.43 24.83
N GLU A 23 -4.82 3.21 25.72
CA GLU A 23 -4.85 2.04 26.62
C GLU A 23 -5.65 0.85 26.06
N ASP A 24 -6.37 1.05 24.95
CA ASP A 24 -7.29 0.05 24.39
C ASP A 24 -6.59 -0.86 23.37
N GLN A 25 -6.77 -2.17 23.53
CA GLN A 25 -6.29 -3.17 22.57
C GLN A 25 -7.28 -3.30 21.41
N ILE A 26 -6.91 -2.77 20.23
CA ILE A 26 -7.76 -2.79 19.03
C ILE A 26 -7.44 -3.99 18.13
N ILE A 27 -6.16 -4.32 17.98
CA ILE A 27 -5.66 -5.48 17.21
C ILE A 27 -4.91 -6.38 18.18
N SER A 28 -5.07 -7.71 18.13
CA SER A 28 -4.31 -8.59 19.02
C SER A 28 -2.79 -8.36 18.89
N SER A 29 -2.08 -8.28 20.01
CA SER A 29 -0.61 -8.19 20.02
C SER A 29 0.03 -9.38 19.32
N ASP A 30 -0.59 -10.56 19.40
CA ASP A 30 -0.07 -11.78 18.77
C ASP A 30 -0.15 -11.68 17.24
N TYR A 31 -1.26 -11.14 16.72
CA TYR A 31 -1.42 -10.89 15.29
C TYR A 31 -0.40 -9.86 14.78
N VAL A 32 -0.15 -8.82 15.57
CA VAL A 32 0.90 -7.84 15.23
C VAL A 32 2.27 -8.52 15.25
N ASN A 33 2.61 -9.29 16.27
CA ASN A 33 3.91 -9.98 16.32
C ASN A 33 4.10 -10.98 15.16
N GLU A 34 3.06 -11.71 14.78
CA GLU A 34 3.07 -12.59 13.62
C GLU A 34 3.32 -11.82 12.32
N THR A 35 2.67 -10.65 12.17
CA THR A 35 2.87 -9.77 11.01
C THR A 35 4.32 -9.32 10.86
N PHE A 36 5.04 -9.16 11.97
CA PHE A 36 6.44 -8.71 11.97
C PHE A 36 7.43 -9.87 11.86
N THR A 37 6.95 -11.11 11.77
CA THR A 37 7.79 -12.30 11.55
C THR A 37 7.79 -12.63 10.05
N PRO A 38 8.94 -12.60 9.36
CA PRO A 38 8.99 -12.86 7.92
C PRO A 38 8.55 -14.29 7.61
N TYR A 39 7.52 -14.44 6.79
CA TYR A 39 7.09 -15.75 6.28
C TYR A 39 7.80 -16.08 4.97
N TRP A 40 7.98 -15.07 4.13
CA TRP A 40 8.82 -15.12 2.94
C TRP A 40 10.05 -14.25 3.20
N GLU A 41 11.24 -14.85 3.20
CA GLU A 41 12.50 -14.12 3.42
C GLU A 41 13.00 -13.44 2.14
N PHE A 42 12.52 -13.87 0.97
CA PHE A 42 12.84 -13.27 -0.33
C PHE A 42 11.59 -13.11 -1.18
N THR A 43 11.53 -12.03 -1.95
CA THR A 43 10.52 -11.87 -2.99
C THR A 43 11.09 -12.42 -4.30
N PRO A 44 10.39 -13.30 -5.03
CA PRO A 44 10.88 -13.79 -6.32
C PRO A 44 11.17 -12.63 -7.27
N GLU A 45 12.32 -12.64 -7.94
CA GLU A 45 12.81 -11.58 -8.86
C GLU A 45 11.77 -11.17 -9.92
N ARG A 46 10.85 -12.08 -10.27
CA ARG A 46 9.73 -11.82 -11.19
C ARG A 46 8.81 -10.66 -10.73
N PHE A 47 8.75 -10.36 -9.44
CA PHE A 47 7.84 -9.36 -8.87
C PHE A 47 8.53 -8.05 -8.47
N THR A 48 9.86 -8.07 -8.27
CA THR A 48 10.66 -6.90 -7.83
C THR A 48 12.15 -7.24 -7.89
N ASP A 49 12.98 -6.26 -8.25
CA ASP A 49 14.44 -6.38 -8.21
C ASP A 49 15.01 -6.27 -6.79
N LEU A 50 14.16 -5.95 -5.81
CA LEU A 50 14.51 -5.81 -4.40
C LEU A 50 14.19 -7.08 -3.63
N ASN A 51 15.20 -7.63 -2.97
CA ASN A 51 15.08 -8.81 -2.12
C ASN A 51 14.38 -8.46 -0.80
N ARG A 52 13.06 -8.36 -0.85
CA ARG A 52 12.21 -7.95 0.29
C ARG A 52 11.53 -9.17 0.90
N GLY A 53 11.43 -9.18 2.22
CA GLY A 53 10.55 -10.13 2.91
C GLY A 53 9.08 -9.74 2.77
N TYR A 54 8.18 -10.68 3.05
CA TYR A 54 6.74 -10.42 3.16
C TYR A 54 6.08 -11.25 4.25
N SER A 55 5.15 -10.65 4.98
CA SER A 55 4.30 -11.32 5.97
C SER A 55 2.98 -10.58 6.17
N LEU A 56 1.86 -11.31 6.24
CA LEU A 56 0.50 -10.82 6.54
C LEU A 56 0.15 -9.42 5.97
N HIS A 57 0.41 -9.19 4.67
CA HIS A 57 0.14 -7.92 3.96
C HIS A 57 1.15 -6.79 4.14
N TRP A 58 2.29 -7.08 4.76
CA TRP A 58 3.40 -6.15 4.94
C TRP A 58 4.66 -6.65 4.22
N TRP A 59 5.32 -5.71 3.54
CA TRP A 59 6.63 -5.90 2.94
C TRP A 59 7.72 -5.49 3.92
N PHE A 60 8.89 -6.10 3.83
CA PHE A 60 10.06 -5.73 4.60
C PHE A 60 10.93 -4.84 3.73
N SER A 61 10.98 -3.54 4.05
CA SER A 61 11.89 -2.58 3.42
C SER A 61 13.34 -2.78 3.86
N LYS A 62 13.52 -3.17 5.13
CA LYS A 62 14.80 -3.47 5.77
C LYS A 62 14.57 -4.54 6.84
N ASN A 63 15.46 -5.51 6.94
CA ASN A 63 15.40 -6.60 7.91
C ASN A 63 16.80 -7.17 8.17
N ASP A 64 17.62 -6.36 8.83
CA ASP A 64 19.02 -6.68 9.13
C ASP A 64 19.37 -6.24 10.56
N ASP A 65 20.64 -6.36 10.93
CA ASP A 65 21.13 -6.00 12.26
C ASP A 65 20.97 -4.49 12.56
N GLU A 66 20.81 -3.66 11.52
CA GLU A 66 20.66 -2.21 11.66
C GLU A 66 19.21 -1.80 11.90
N GLY A 67 18.23 -2.62 11.51
CA GLY A 67 16.82 -2.37 11.82
C GLY A 67 15.83 -3.21 11.04
N GLN A 68 14.56 -3.08 11.45
CA GLN A 68 13.42 -3.67 10.75
C GLN A 68 12.41 -2.59 10.39
N ILE A 69 12.24 -2.35 9.10
CA ILE A 69 11.28 -1.37 8.57
C ILE A 69 10.30 -2.10 7.68
N PHE A 70 9.02 -2.00 8.04
CA PHE A 70 7.91 -2.66 7.36
C PHE A 70 7.17 -1.63 6.52
N ASN A 71 6.56 -2.07 5.42
CA ASN A 71 5.67 -1.21 4.67
C ASN A 71 4.42 -1.92 4.15
N ALA A 72 3.30 -1.21 4.21
CA ALA A 72 2.14 -1.48 3.39
C ALA A 72 2.22 -0.56 2.17
N SER A 73 2.28 -1.14 0.96
CA SER A 73 2.40 -0.39 -0.28
C SER A 73 1.18 -0.58 -1.17
N GLY A 74 0.77 0.51 -1.82
CA GLY A 74 -0.27 0.54 -2.82
C GLY A 74 0.28 1.00 -4.16
N LYS A 75 -0.47 0.67 -5.23
CA LYS A 75 -0.17 1.12 -6.59
C LYS A 75 0.02 2.65 -6.62
N PHE A 76 0.92 3.12 -7.49
CA PHE A 76 1.25 4.54 -7.64
C PHE A 76 1.93 5.17 -6.41
N GLY A 77 2.66 4.37 -5.64
CA GLY A 77 3.63 4.84 -4.64
C GLY A 77 3.05 5.30 -3.31
N GLN A 78 1.87 4.85 -2.94
CA GLN A 78 1.35 5.09 -1.59
C GLN A 78 1.93 4.09 -0.60
N TYR A 79 2.45 4.58 0.52
CA TYR A 79 3.16 3.78 1.52
C TYR A 79 2.78 4.18 2.94
N ILE A 80 2.71 3.18 3.81
CA ILE A 80 2.82 3.33 5.26
C ILE A 80 4.07 2.57 5.66
N PHE A 81 5.06 3.24 6.21
CA PHE A 81 6.26 2.65 6.77
C PHE A 81 6.16 2.61 8.29
N VAL A 82 6.60 1.51 8.88
CA VAL A 82 6.60 1.29 10.33
C VAL A 82 7.98 0.80 10.74
N ASP A 83 8.62 1.57 11.62
CA ASP A 83 9.75 1.13 12.42
C ASP A 83 9.29 1.04 13.87
N ARG A 84 8.97 -0.19 14.29
CA ARG A 84 8.44 -0.47 15.62
C ARG A 84 9.45 -0.22 16.73
N LYS A 85 10.73 -0.50 16.48
CA LYS A 85 11.78 -0.37 17.50
C LYS A 85 11.96 1.09 17.91
N ASN A 86 11.76 1.99 16.96
CA ASN A 86 11.99 3.42 17.12
C ASN A 86 10.71 4.24 17.27
N ASP A 87 9.53 3.61 17.30
CA ASP A 87 8.20 4.24 17.27
C ASP A 87 8.05 5.30 16.15
N VAL A 88 8.61 5.01 14.96
CA VAL A 88 8.57 5.91 13.80
C VAL A 88 7.57 5.40 12.76
N ILE A 89 6.66 6.27 12.36
CA ILE A 89 5.74 6.06 11.24
C ILE A 89 6.00 7.10 10.16
N PHE A 90 6.20 6.65 8.92
CA PHE A 90 6.28 7.54 7.76
C PHE A 90 5.18 7.17 6.77
N THR A 91 4.36 8.14 6.35
CA THR A 91 3.24 7.90 5.45
C THR A 91 3.39 8.75 4.19
N ARG A 92 3.49 8.09 3.04
CA ARG A 92 3.47 8.72 1.72
C ARG A 92 2.12 8.47 1.07
N ILE A 93 1.42 9.54 0.75
CA ILE A 93 0.22 9.49 -0.10
C ILE A 93 0.51 10.25 -1.39
N THR A 94 -0.05 9.78 -2.49
CA THR A 94 0.14 10.40 -3.82
C THR A 94 -1.12 11.13 -4.27
N LYS A 95 -0.98 11.96 -5.30
CA LYS A 95 -2.04 12.85 -5.77
C LYS A 95 -3.27 12.03 -6.16
N TYR A 96 -4.33 12.24 -5.40
CA TYR A 96 -5.58 11.51 -5.52
C TYR A 96 -6.62 12.36 -6.23
N PHE A 97 -7.33 11.79 -7.20
CA PHE A 97 -8.46 12.45 -7.84
C PHE A 97 -9.76 11.91 -7.25
N PRO A 98 -10.41 12.64 -6.32
CA PRO A 98 -11.66 12.20 -5.75
C PRO A 98 -12.74 12.19 -6.82
N THR A 99 -13.43 11.08 -6.96
CA THR A 99 -14.67 11.03 -7.73
C THR A 99 -15.84 11.48 -6.87
N PRO A 100 -16.85 12.19 -7.41
CA PRO A 100 -18.02 12.57 -6.64
C PRO A 100 -18.79 11.33 -6.13
N GLY A 101 -19.11 11.31 -4.83
CA GLY A 101 -19.90 10.25 -4.21
C GLY A 101 -19.11 9.34 -3.25
N SER A 102 -19.83 8.56 -2.44
CA SER A 102 -19.26 7.63 -1.45
C SER A 102 -19.24 6.17 -1.91
N LYS A 103 -19.71 5.90 -3.14
CA LYS A 103 -19.78 4.57 -3.74
C LYS A 103 -18.98 4.55 -5.04
N GLN A 104 -18.20 3.49 -5.19
CA GLN A 104 -17.49 3.11 -6.41
C GLN A 104 -18.53 2.91 -7.53
N ASP A 105 -18.47 3.74 -8.57
CA ASP A 105 -19.37 3.65 -9.73
C ASP A 105 -18.61 3.00 -10.90
N TRP A 106 -19.04 1.79 -11.25
CA TRP A 106 -18.44 0.98 -12.31
C TRP A 106 -19.02 1.29 -13.71
N GLY A 107 -19.96 2.23 -13.80
CA GLY A 107 -20.54 2.65 -15.08
C GLY A 107 -21.15 1.49 -15.86
N ILE A 108 -20.80 1.40 -17.15
CA ILE A 108 -21.29 0.34 -18.05
C ILE A 108 -20.90 -1.08 -17.58
N LEU A 109 -19.86 -1.21 -16.75
CA LEU A 109 -19.42 -2.50 -16.22
C LEU A 109 -20.37 -3.06 -15.16
N GLU A 110 -21.15 -2.22 -14.46
CA GLU A 110 -22.16 -2.70 -13.50
C GLU A 110 -23.25 -3.55 -14.18
N ARG A 111 -23.52 -3.30 -15.47
CA ARG A 111 -24.48 -4.09 -16.28
C ARG A 111 -24.01 -5.52 -16.52
N PHE A 112 -22.70 -5.75 -16.41
CA PHE A 112 -22.12 -7.06 -16.48
C PHE A 112 -21.90 -7.52 -15.04
N ASN A 113 -22.85 -8.30 -14.50
CA ASN A 113 -22.68 -8.92 -13.18
C ASN A 113 -21.63 -10.03 -13.27
N VAL A 114 -20.36 -9.65 -13.33
CA VAL A 114 -19.25 -10.57 -13.56
C VAL A 114 -18.65 -10.97 -12.22
N LYS A 115 -19.07 -12.14 -11.72
CA LYS A 115 -18.44 -12.79 -10.55
C LYS A 115 -17.06 -13.38 -10.84
N ASP A 116 -16.56 -13.23 -12.07
CA ASP A 116 -15.35 -13.85 -12.60
C ASP A 116 -14.38 -12.78 -13.13
N ILE A 117 -13.18 -12.74 -12.56
CA ILE A 117 -12.22 -11.67 -12.84
C ILE A 117 -11.58 -11.79 -14.23
N GLU A 118 -11.44 -13.00 -14.78
CA GLU A 118 -10.91 -13.19 -16.13
C GLU A 118 -11.91 -12.71 -17.18
N ARG A 119 -13.18 -13.02 -16.99
CA ARG A 119 -14.26 -12.58 -17.87
C ARG A 119 -14.41 -11.05 -17.81
N PHE A 120 -14.24 -10.47 -16.63
CA PHE A 120 -14.21 -9.02 -16.45
C PHE A 120 -13.04 -8.37 -17.22
N LEU A 121 -11.83 -8.94 -17.11
CA LEU A 121 -10.65 -8.46 -17.83
C LEU A 121 -10.81 -8.58 -19.36
N LYS A 122 -11.45 -9.64 -19.86
CA LYS A 122 -11.73 -9.80 -21.30
C LYS A 122 -12.75 -8.79 -21.80
N ILE A 123 -13.83 -8.55 -21.04
CA ILE A 123 -14.89 -7.60 -21.39
C ILE A 123 -14.36 -6.16 -21.37
N SER A 124 -13.65 -5.77 -20.30
CA SER A 124 -13.06 -4.42 -20.18
C SER A 124 -12.11 -4.12 -21.34
N ARG A 125 -11.16 -5.02 -21.63
CA ARG A 125 -10.24 -4.87 -22.77
C ARG A 125 -10.94 -4.81 -24.12
N PHE A 126 -12.02 -5.59 -24.30
CA PHE A 126 -12.80 -5.56 -25.53
C PHE A 126 -13.53 -4.23 -25.70
N LEU A 127 -14.18 -3.73 -24.63
CA LEU A 127 -14.89 -2.44 -24.64
C LEU A 127 -13.94 -1.26 -24.88
N GLU A 128 -12.74 -1.33 -24.30
CA GLU A 128 -11.67 -0.35 -24.51
C GLU A 128 -11.16 -0.37 -25.96
N ALA A 129 -10.92 -1.57 -26.53
CA ALA A 129 -10.47 -1.72 -27.91
C ALA A 129 -11.46 -1.19 -28.96
N ILE A 130 -12.76 -1.19 -28.65
CA ILE A 130 -13.80 -0.65 -29.55
C ILE A 130 -14.21 0.79 -29.20
N GLY A 131 -13.54 1.42 -28.23
CA GLY A 131 -13.79 2.81 -27.82
C GLY A 131 -15.11 3.05 -27.09
N LEU A 132 -15.71 2.01 -26.50
CA LEU A 132 -16.95 2.10 -25.72
C LEU A 132 -16.72 2.14 -24.20
N LEU A 133 -15.45 2.10 -23.77
CA LEU A 133 -15.05 2.22 -22.37
C LEU A 133 -13.67 2.84 -22.32
N ASP A 134 -13.55 3.96 -21.63
CA ASP A 134 -12.28 4.48 -21.12
C ASP A 134 -12.17 4.14 -19.62
N MET A 135 -11.21 3.29 -19.26
CA MET A 135 -11.01 2.88 -17.87
C MET A 135 -10.61 4.05 -16.95
N GLU A 136 -10.05 5.14 -17.50
CA GLU A 136 -9.64 6.32 -16.74
C GLU A 136 -10.73 7.38 -16.58
N ASP A 137 -11.65 7.48 -17.55
CA ASP A 137 -12.68 8.53 -17.60
C ASP A 137 -14.11 8.00 -17.36
N ASP A 138 -14.46 6.79 -17.82
CA ASP A 138 -15.82 6.23 -17.70
C ASP A 138 -16.04 5.48 -16.38
N ILE A 139 -14.97 5.03 -15.74
CA ILE A 139 -15.03 4.35 -14.44
C ILE A 139 -14.79 5.38 -13.34
N LYS A 140 -15.88 5.78 -12.69
CA LYS A 140 -15.88 6.76 -11.61
C LYS A 140 -15.44 6.13 -10.30
N THR A 141 -14.14 5.85 -10.25
CA THR A 141 -13.50 5.23 -9.11
C THR A 141 -12.34 6.08 -8.60
N PRO A 142 -12.15 6.10 -7.27
CA PRO A 142 -10.92 6.54 -6.63
C PRO A 142 -9.68 6.05 -7.40
N ASN A 143 -9.06 6.95 -8.16
CA ASN A 143 -7.94 6.63 -9.05
C ASN A 143 -6.77 7.57 -8.72
N THR A 144 -5.60 6.97 -8.53
CA THR A 144 -4.32 7.67 -8.64
C THR A 144 -3.81 7.41 -10.06
N ARG A 145 -3.59 8.47 -10.84
CA ARG A 145 -3.05 8.34 -12.22
C ARG A 145 -1.53 8.24 -12.17
N SER A 146 -0.88 7.90 -13.28
CA SER A 146 0.60 7.86 -13.38
C SER A 146 1.26 9.18 -12.96
N GLU A 147 0.56 10.32 -13.07
CA GLU A 147 0.99 11.62 -12.53
C GLU A 147 1.24 11.63 -11.00
N GLY A 148 0.68 10.67 -10.26
CA GLY A 148 0.92 10.50 -8.83
C GLY A 148 2.22 9.75 -8.51
N GLU A 149 2.82 9.08 -9.49
CA GLU A 149 4.10 8.39 -9.32
C GLU A 149 5.24 9.40 -9.21
N SER A 150 6.29 9.00 -8.48
CA SER A 150 7.49 9.83 -8.30
C SER A 150 8.69 8.96 -8.57
N GLU A 151 9.32 9.15 -9.72
CA GLU A 151 10.58 8.50 -10.07
C GLU A 151 11.66 8.84 -9.04
N GLU A 152 11.68 10.07 -8.53
CA GLU A 152 12.59 10.50 -7.47
C GLU A 152 12.42 9.67 -6.19
N PHE A 153 11.18 9.40 -5.76
CA PHE A 153 10.95 8.56 -4.59
C PHE A 153 11.46 7.13 -4.78
N TYR A 154 11.22 6.56 -5.97
CA TYR A 154 11.69 5.21 -6.28
C TYR A 154 13.22 5.15 -6.41
N GLY A 155 13.83 6.16 -7.03
CA GLY A 155 15.28 6.28 -7.18
C GLY A 155 16.00 6.46 -5.85
N ASN A 156 15.40 7.20 -4.91
CA ASN A 156 15.95 7.43 -3.57
C ASN A 156 15.40 6.47 -2.50
N TYR A 157 14.71 5.39 -2.89
CA TYR A 157 14.06 4.50 -1.93
C TYR A 157 15.06 3.92 -0.92
N PRO A 158 16.23 3.39 -1.32
CA PRO A 158 17.23 2.88 -0.37
C PRO A 158 17.67 3.96 0.64
N GLU A 159 17.99 5.15 0.16
CA GLU A 159 18.45 6.27 0.99
C GLU A 159 17.39 6.72 2.00
N ILE A 160 16.11 6.70 1.61
CA ILE A 160 14.98 7.01 2.51
C ILE A 160 14.90 5.95 3.62
N ILE A 161 15.03 4.67 3.28
CA ILE A 161 14.97 3.58 4.27
C ILE A 161 16.16 3.64 5.22
N ASP A 162 17.36 3.91 4.72
CA ASP A 162 18.55 4.07 5.56
C ASP A 162 18.45 5.31 6.45
N ALA A 163 17.98 6.44 5.92
CA ALA A 163 17.72 7.63 6.72
C ALA A 163 16.69 7.37 7.83
N MET A 164 15.64 6.60 7.55
CA MET A 164 14.65 6.19 8.55
C MET A 164 15.28 5.34 9.65
N ALA A 165 16.14 4.38 9.30
CA ALA A 165 16.85 3.54 10.28
C ALA A 165 17.81 4.39 11.15
N ASP A 166 18.47 5.38 10.54
CA ASP A 166 19.44 6.27 11.19
C ASP A 166 18.81 7.29 12.16
N LEU A 167 17.51 7.61 12.04
CA LEU A 167 16.83 8.56 12.94
C LEU A 167 16.94 8.19 14.44
N SER A 168 17.24 6.93 14.73
CA SER A 168 17.38 6.39 16.08
C SER A 168 18.80 6.35 16.63
N ARG A 169 19.80 6.71 15.82
CA ARG A 169 21.23 6.62 16.19
C ARG A 169 21.77 7.86 16.94
N ASN A 170 20.92 8.84 17.26
CA ASN A 170 21.26 10.07 17.99
C ASN A 170 20.69 10.09 19.42
#